data_AF-A0A2C9JI70-F1
#
_entry.id   AF-A0A2C9JI70-F1
#
_cell.length_a   1.000
_cell.length_b   1.000
_cell.length_c   1.000
_cell.angle_alpha   90.00
_cell.angle_beta   90.00
_cell.angle_gamma   90.00
#
_symmetry.space_group_name_H-M   'P 1'
#
loop_
_entity.id
_entity.type
_entity.pdbx_description
1 polymer ?
#
loop_
_entity_poly.entity_id
_entity_poly.type
_entity_poly.pdbx_seq_one_letter_code
_entity_poly.pdbx_strand_id
1 'polypeptide(L)'
;MDILVTLICTHCYFVILYRKPELLKGVYDMGFNAPSKIQETALPTLLADPPTNMIAQSQSGTGKTAAFVLTMLSRVDVSKNYPQVTLYLHSLPPLKASMQ
;
A
#
# COMPACT_ATOMS: atom_id res chain seq x y z
N MET A 1 21.98 10.63 -16.99
CA MET A 1 21.82 9.16 -16.97
C MET A 1 20.90 8.74 -15.80
N ASP A 2 19.87 9.54 -15.48
CA ASP A 2 19.30 9.53 -14.13
C ASP A 2 17.80 9.16 -14.07
N ILE A 3 17.11 9.11 -15.21
CA ILE A 3 15.69 8.70 -15.26
C ILE A 3 15.56 7.18 -15.34
N LEU A 4 16.48 6.50 -16.02
CA LEU A 4 16.40 5.04 -16.21
C LEU A 4 16.67 4.27 -14.90
N VAL A 5 17.58 4.74 -14.05
CA VAL A 5 17.93 4.09 -12.78
C VAL A 5 16.78 4.21 -11.77
N THR A 6 16.11 5.37 -11.68
CA THR A 6 14.93 5.54 -10.82
C THR A 6 13.76 4.68 -11.33
N LEU A 7 13.50 4.65 -12.64
CA LEU A 7 12.39 3.87 -13.20
C LEU A 7 12.58 2.35 -13.01
N ILE A 8 13.80 1.85 -13.21
CA ILE A 8 14.15 0.44 -12.98
C ILE A 8 14.04 0.10 -11.49
N CYS A 9 14.48 1.00 -10.60
CA CYS A 9 14.42 0.77 -9.15
C CYS A 9 12.97 0.72 -8.66
N THR A 10 12.09 1.60 -9.13
CA THR A 10 10.68 1.62 -8.71
C THR A 10 9.87 0.47 -9.30
N HIS A 11 10.11 0.09 -10.56
CA HIS A 11 9.45 -1.06 -11.16
C HIS A 11 9.88 -2.38 -10.49
N CYS A 12 11.18 -2.55 -10.23
CA CYS A 12 11.70 -3.71 -9.52
C CYS A 12 11.20 -3.75 -8.06
N TYR A 13 11.12 -2.59 -7.39
CA TYR A 13 10.63 -2.49 -6.01
C TYR A 13 9.21 -3.04 -5.86
N PHE A 14 8.28 -2.64 -6.73
CA PHE A 14 6.91 -3.13 -6.67
C PHE A 14 6.77 -4.60 -7.10
N VAL A 15 7.58 -5.07 -8.06
CA VAL A 15 7.60 -6.48 -8.47
C VAL A 15 8.17 -7.39 -7.37
N ILE A 16 9.15 -6.92 -6.60
CA ILE A 16 9.71 -7.65 -5.45
C ILE A 16 8.69 -7.74 -4.31
N LEU A 17 7.94 -6.66 -4.06
CA LEU A 17 6.97 -6.59 -2.96
C LEU A 17 5.62 -7.26 -3.27
N TYR A 18 5.13 -7.13 -4.50
CA TYR A 18 3.83 -7.65 -4.91
C TYR A 18 4.00 -8.85 -5.83
N ARG A 19 3.83 -10.05 -5.24
CA ARG A 19 3.86 -11.31 -5.99
C ARG A 19 2.65 -11.57 -6.87
N LYS A 20 1.54 -10.83 -6.68
CA LYS A 20 0.29 -11.01 -7.44
C LYS A 20 0.22 -10.02 -8.62
N PRO A 21 0.16 -10.49 -9.87
CA PRO A 21 0.17 -9.62 -11.04
C PRO A 21 -1.08 -8.73 -11.11
N GLU A 22 -2.22 -9.17 -10.59
CA GLU A 22 -3.47 -8.41 -10.55
C GLU A 22 -3.34 -7.18 -9.64
N LEU A 23 -2.62 -7.34 -8.54
CA LEU A 23 -2.37 -6.28 -7.57
C LEU A 23 -1.39 -5.25 -8.14
N LEU A 24 -0.33 -5.72 -8.81
CA LEU A 24 0.63 -4.85 -9.49
C LEU A 24 -0.06 -3.99 -10.56
N LYS A 25 -0.95 -4.58 -11.36
CA LYS A 25 -1.75 -3.84 -12.35
C LYS A 25 -2.63 -2.78 -11.68
N GLY A 26 -3.33 -3.14 -10.60
CA GLY A 26 -4.17 -2.19 -9.86
C GLY A 26 -3.39 -1.00 -9.27
N VAL A 27 -2.15 -1.22 -8.81
CA VAL A 27 -1.27 -0.15 -8.31
C VAL A 27 -0.90 0.82 -9.43
N TYR A 28 -0.55 0.31 -10.61
CA TYR A 28 -0.25 1.15 -11.78
C TYR A 28 -1.47 1.90 -12.31
N ASP A 29 -2.63 1.24 -12.37
CA ASP A 29 -3.89 1.86 -12.83
C ASP A 29 -4.35 2.98 -11.88
N MET A 30 -4.05 2.87 -10.59
CA MET A 30 -4.28 3.94 -9.60
C MET A 30 -3.29 5.11 -9.70
N GLY A 31 -2.27 5.03 -10.56
CA GLY A 31 -1.25 6.06 -10.73
C GLY A 31 -0.23 6.12 -9.59
N PHE A 32 -0.07 5.05 -8.82
CA PHE A 32 0.99 4.93 -7.82
C PHE A 32 2.34 4.67 -8.51
N ASN A 33 2.94 5.75 -9.01
CA ASN A 33 4.20 5.67 -9.73
C ASN A 33 5.42 5.53 -8.83
N ALA A 34 5.37 6.03 -7.59
CA ALA A 34 6.45 5.93 -6.62
C ALA A 34 5.90 5.79 -5.19
N PRO A 35 6.50 4.90 -4.36
CA PRO A 35 6.12 4.80 -2.96
C PRO A 35 6.48 6.08 -2.21
N SER A 36 5.63 6.48 -1.26
CA SER A 36 5.96 7.56 -0.33
C SER A 36 7.08 7.13 0.64
N LYS A 37 7.77 8.08 1.26
CA LYS A 37 8.87 7.82 2.21
C LYS A 37 8.48 6.88 3.37
N ILE A 38 7.21 6.91 3.80
CA ILE A 38 6.69 5.99 4.82
C ILE A 38 6.36 4.60 4.25
N GLN A 39 5.91 4.53 2.99
CA GLN A 39 5.67 3.25 2.31
C GLN A 39 6.99 2.53 2.03
N GLU A 40 8.04 3.24 1.65
CA GLU A 40 9.36 2.63 1.37
C GLU A 40 9.92 1.83 2.56
N THR A 41 9.67 2.34 3.77
CA THR A 41 10.12 1.73 5.02
C THR A 41 9.09 0.75 5.58
N ALA A 42 7.80 1.04 5.44
CA ALA A 42 6.73 0.19 5.99
C ALA A 42 6.46 -1.05 5.14
N LEU A 43 6.41 -0.94 3.81
CA LEU A 43 6.01 -2.04 2.92
C LEU A 43 6.92 -3.27 3.03
N PRO A 44 8.27 -3.16 3.05
CA PRO A 44 9.13 -4.32 3.16
C PRO A 44 8.94 -5.06 4.49
N THR A 45 8.80 -4.32 5.59
CA THR A 45 8.56 -4.90 6.93
C THR A 45 7.17 -5.52 7.01
N LEU A 46 6.17 -4.83 6.48
CA LEU A 46 4.79 -5.30 6.47
C LEU A 46 4.61 -6.52 5.58
N LEU A 47 5.28 -6.60 4.42
CA LEU A 47 5.19 -7.72 3.47
C LEU A 47 6.19 -8.85 3.72
N ALA A 48 7.05 -8.71 4.73
CA ALA A 48 7.97 -9.76 5.14
C ALA A 48 7.23 -11.07 5.49
N ASP A 49 7.90 -12.19 5.24
CA ASP A 49 7.45 -13.51 5.63
C ASP A 49 8.54 -14.14 6.53
N PRO A 50 8.28 -14.37 7.84
CA PRO A 50 7.00 -14.26 8.53
C PRO A 50 6.51 -12.81 8.76
N PRO A 51 5.19 -12.58 8.89
CA PRO A 51 4.63 -11.26 9.12
C PRO A 51 5.08 -10.70 10.47
N THR A 52 5.47 -9.43 10.48
CA THR A 52 5.93 -8.72 11.68
C THR A 52 4.96 -7.60 12.05
N ASN A 53 4.78 -7.40 13.35
CA ASN A 53 3.99 -6.28 13.85
C ASN A 53 4.79 -4.99 13.69
N MET A 54 4.13 -3.94 13.21
CA MET A 54 4.76 -2.64 13.00
C MET A 54 3.92 -1.53 13.63
N ILE A 55 4.59 -0.61 14.33
CA ILE A 55 4.03 0.67 14.75
C ILE A 55 4.67 1.74 13.87
N ALA A 56 3.84 2.45 13.11
CA ALA A 56 4.29 3.52 12.22
C ALA A 56 3.59 4.83 12.56
N GLN A 57 4.36 5.92 12.70
CA GLN A 57 3.83 7.27 12.84
C GLN A 57 4.24 8.11 11.63
N SER A 58 3.28 8.82 11.04
CA SER A 58 3.56 9.82 9.99
C SER A 58 2.44 10.84 9.91
N GLN A 59 2.72 12.00 9.32
CA GLN A 59 1.77 13.11 9.17
C GLN A 59 0.58 12.76 8.27
N SER A 60 -0.55 13.47 8.39
CA SER A 60 -1.72 13.26 7.51
C SER A 60 -1.34 13.45 6.03
N GLY A 61 -2.01 12.71 5.13
CA GLY A 61 -1.76 12.80 3.68
C GLY A 61 -0.52 12.05 3.16
N THR A 62 0.26 11.37 4.01
CA THR A 62 1.49 10.65 3.62
C THR A 62 1.27 9.26 3.01
N GLY A 63 0.04 8.88 2.65
CA GLY A 63 -0.22 7.58 2.01
C GLY A 63 -0.24 6.35 2.93
N LYS A 64 -0.35 6.53 4.26
CA LYS A 64 -0.51 5.43 5.23
C LYS A 64 -1.64 4.47 4.87
N THR A 65 -2.82 5.02 4.58
CA THR A 65 -4.01 4.20 4.27
C THR A 65 -3.75 3.31 3.05
N ALA A 66 -3.16 3.86 1.99
CA ALA A 66 -2.79 3.09 0.81
C ALA A 66 -1.77 1.99 1.15
N ALA A 67 -0.78 2.27 2.01
CA ALA A 67 0.21 1.28 2.45
C ALA A 67 -0.45 0.08 3.15
N PHE A 68 -1.37 0.34 4.08
CA PHE A 68 -2.10 -0.70 4.80
C PHE A 68 -3.04 -1.49 3.87
N VAL A 69 -3.86 -0.80 3.07
CA VAL A 69 -4.80 -1.45 2.14
C VAL A 69 -4.05 -2.35 1.17
N LEU A 70 -2.92 -1.89 0.63
CA LEU A 70 -2.15 -2.65 -0.34
C LEU A 70 -1.44 -3.86 0.28
N THR A 71 -0.93 -3.71 1.51
CA THR A 71 -0.40 -4.83 2.31
C THR A 71 -1.48 -5.88 2.57
N MET A 72 -2.67 -5.44 2.93
CA MET A 72 -3.82 -6.30 3.22
C MET A 72 -4.22 -7.12 1.98
N LEU A 73 -4.43 -6.45 0.85
CA LEU A 73 -4.78 -7.10 -0.42
C LEU A 73 -3.70 -8.09 -0.89
N SER A 74 -2.42 -7.81 -0.62
CA SER A 74 -1.34 -8.74 -0.94
C SER A 74 -1.45 -10.06 -0.17
N ARG A 75 -2.02 -10.05 1.03
CA ARG A 75 -2.16 -11.25 1.88
C ARG A 75 -3.52 -11.95 1.80
N VAL A 76 -4.57 -11.26 1.37
CA VAL A 76 -5.91 -11.85 1.25
C VAL A 76 -5.91 -13.02 0.25
N ASP A 77 -6.51 -14.13 0.65
CA ASP A 77 -6.78 -15.30 -0.17
C ASP A 77 -8.23 -15.27 -0.67
N VAL A 78 -8.42 -15.03 -1.97
CA VAL A 78 -9.75 -14.91 -2.59
C VAL A 78 -10.55 -16.22 -2.61
N SER A 79 -9.91 -17.37 -2.37
CA SER A 79 -10.60 -18.66 -2.30
C SER A 79 -11.42 -18.84 -1.02
N LYS A 80 -11.14 -18.03 0.02
CA LYS A 80 -11.72 -18.16 1.35
C LYS A 80 -12.78 -17.09 1.59
N ASN A 81 -14.04 -17.53 1.67
CA ASN A 81 -15.19 -16.64 1.85
C ASN A 81 -15.48 -16.33 3.33
N TYR A 82 -14.50 -15.76 4.03
CA TYR A 82 -14.66 -15.23 5.38
C TYR A 82 -13.78 -13.99 5.58
N PRO A 83 -14.08 -13.12 6.55
CA PRO A 83 -13.26 -11.93 6.82
C PRO A 83 -11.83 -12.33 7.24
N GLN A 84 -10.84 -11.98 6.42
CA GLN A 84 -9.42 -12.29 6.66
C GLN A 84 -8.63 -11.10 7.21
N VAL A 85 -9.16 -9.89 7.03
CA VAL A 85 -8.49 -8.64 7.34
C VAL A 85 -9.50 -7.67 7.93
N THR A 86 -9.12 -7.00 9.01
CA THR A 86 -9.89 -5.91 9.61
C THR A 86 -9.02 -4.66 9.70
N LEU A 87 -9.49 -3.56 9.12
CA LEU A 87 -8.85 -2.25 9.23
C LEU A 87 -9.71 -1.36 10.13
N TYR A 88 -9.17 -0.98 11.29
CA TYR A 88 -9.84 -0.03 12.18
C TYR A 88 -9.40 1.39 11.84
N LEU A 89 -10.35 2.23 11.41
CA LEU A 89 -10.12 3.64 11.14
C LEU A 89 -10.80 4.48 12.23
N HIS A 90 -10.05 5.35 12.89
CA HIS A 90 -10.56 6.25 13.93
C HIS A 90 -10.93 7.65 13.38
N SER A 91 -11.33 7.77 12.12
CA SER A 91 -11.74 9.07 11.58
C SER A 91 -12.70 8.88 10.41
N LEU A 92 -13.97 9.14 10.66
CA LEU A 92 -14.89 9.53 9.60
C LEU A 92 -14.45 10.93 9.14
N PRO A 93 -14.15 11.16 7.85
CA PRO A 93 -14.05 12.53 7.37
C PRO A 93 -15.39 13.22 7.70
N PRO A 94 -15.40 14.46 8.23
CA PRO A 94 -16.65 15.20 8.26
C PRO A 94 -17.16 15.26 6.83
N LEU A 95 -18.40 14.83 6.61
CA LEU A 95 -19.13 15.08 5.37
C LEU A 95 -19.13 16.59 5.14
N LYS A 96 -18.15 17.11 4.39
CA LYS A 96 -18.35 18.36 3.68
C LYS A 96 -19.34 18.03 2.58
N ALA A 97 -20.62 18.08 2.95
CA ALA A 97 -21.68 18.30 2.00
C ALA A 97 -21.32 19.61 1.29
N SER A 98 -20.86 19.51 0.05
CA SER A 98 -20.88 20.61 -0.89
C SER A 98 -22.34 20.92 -1.16
N MET A 99 -22.92 21.74 -0.28
CA MET A 99 -24.18 22.43 -0.50
C MET A 99 -24.06 23.79 0.16
N GLN A 100 -23.20 24.62 -0.42
CA GLN A 100 -23.39 26.06 -0.63
C GLN A 100 -22.63 26.43 -1.90
#